data_AF-A0A7V7ZGG0-F1
#
_entry.id   AF-A0A7V7ZGG0-F1
#
_cell.length_a   1.000
_cell.length_b   1.000
_cell.length_c   1.000
_cell.angle_alpha   90.00
_cell.angle_beta   90.00
_cell.angle_gamma   90.00
#
_symmetry.space_group_name_H-M   'P 1'
#
loop_
_entity.id
_entity.type
_entity.pdbx_description
1 polymer ?
#
loop_
_entity_poly.entity_id
_entity_poly.type
_entity_poly.pdbx_seq_one_letter_code
_entity_poly.pdbx_strand_id
1 'polypeptide(L)'
;MTTDAAELQRIFTSASLGMAAYRSWALQARRERRINIARLLEALGAVKMVRAEVAFRDLGEMGVTTRNVECALGGLEPEAIATGPVTATSPIARDLLKRAKHALAENRDLRADEIGDLFVCTSCGNLQESKVATTCPVCGTVAEAHKAFRAIESMGTLGPHGIMHFLEHGEEAIRKLAQGIDETLLETPITPRDISFKELVGHLADMDAVFRERAWLILETNQPELPPAHPPRLDAAVLYRSYPLAEILERYHASRKQTLSLLRGLTSAAWHRTGHHEMYGDIDLLHQGNWVVNHERGHLVELAQMRHDLLTSIPHEPEAELNTPVVDEINEGE
;
A
#
# COMPACT_ATOMS: atom_id res chain seq x y z
N MET A 1 -11.83 -22.52 31.98
CA MET A 1 -13.07 -23.00 31.35
C MET A 1 -12.66 -23.67 30.06
N THR A 2 -12.87 -24.98 29.91
CA THR A 2 -12.58 -25.70 28.68
C THR A 2 -13.46 -25.12 27.57
N THR A 3 -12.88 -24.33 26.69
CA THR A 3 -13.55 -23.88 25.47
C THR A 3 -13.97 -25.13 24.71
N ASP A 4 -15.26 -25.25 24.41
CA ASP A 4 -15.80 -26.36 23.62
C ASP A 4 -15.03 -26.47 22.29
N ALA A 5 -14.63 -27.67 21.89
CA ALA A 5 -13.89 -27.88 20.64
C ALA A 5 -14.67 -27.32 19.43
N ALA A 6 -16.00 -27.42 19.48
CA ALA A 6 -16.88 -26.81 18.48
C ALA A 6 -16.76 -25.27 18.47
N GLU A 7 -16.58 -24.63 19.62
CA GLU A 7 -16.39 -23.18 19.69
C GLU A 7 -15.04 -22.75 19.13
N LEU A 8 -13.98 -23.50 19.44
CA LEU A 8 -12.65 -23.22 18.87
C LEU A 8 -12.65 -23.40 17.34
N GLN A 9 -13.30 -24.43 16.81
CA GLN A 9 -13.49 -24.62 15.38
C GLN A 9 -14.29 -23.45 14.76
N ARG A 10 -15.37 -22.97 15.41
CA ARG A 10 -16.09 -21.76 14.95
C ARG A 10 -15.20 -20.53 14.90
N ILE A 11 -14.39 -20.30 15.94
CA ILE A 11 -13.45 -19.18 15.98
C ILE A 11 -12.43 -19.31 14.84
N PHE A 12 -11.80 -20.48 14.68
CA PHE A 12 -10.82 -20.73 13.62
C PHE A 12 -11.40 -20.45 12.22
N THR A 13 -12.57 -21.00 11.89
CA THR A 13 -13.20 -20.81 10.59
C THR A 13 -13.62 -19.35 10.38
N SER A 14 -14.29 -18.73 11.36
CA SER A 14 -14.78 -17.34 11.24
C SER A 14 -13.62 -16.34 11.11
N ALA A 15 -12.54 -16.56 11.86
CA ALA A 15 -11.37 -15.71 11.86
C ALA A 15 -10.53 -15.89 10.58
N SER A 16 -10.40 -17.11 10.06
CA SER A 16 -9.73 -17.37 8.78
C SER A 16 -10.44 -16.67 7.61
N LEU A 17 -11.77 -16.76 7.55
CA LEU A 17 -12.58 -16.05 6.55
C LEU A 17 -12.51 -14.53 6.74
N GLY A 18 -12.58 -14.06 7.98
CA GLY A 18 -12.47 -12.65 8.31
C GLY A 18 -11.10 -12.05 7.92
N MET A 19 -10.02 -12.79 8.14
CA MET A 19 -8.66 -12.39 7.73
C MET A 19 -8.59 -12.20 6.21
N ALA A 20 -9.10 -13.16 5.43
CA ALA A 20 -9.11 -13.07 3.97
C ALA A 20 -9.94 -11.86 3.50
N ALA A 21 -11.12 -11.63 4.07
CA ALA A 21 -11.97 -10.49 3.74
C ALA A 21 -11.28 -9.15 4.03
N TYR A 22 -10.75 -8.96 5.24
CA TYR A 22 -10.06 -7.73 5.61
C TYR A 22 -8.80 -7.48 4.79
N ARG A 23 -8.02 -8.52 4.47
CA ARG A 23 -6.84 -8.39 3.59
C ARG A 23 -7.25 -7.91 2.20
N SER A 24 -8.30 -8.47 1.62
CA SER A 24 -8.79 -8.06 0.30
C SER A 24 -9.28 -6.61 0.30
N TRP A 25 -10.00 -6.19 1.33
CA TRP A 25 -10.45 -4.80 1.46
C TRP A 25 -9.29 -3.83 1.71
N ALA A 26 -8.28 -4.23 2.48
CA ALA A 26 -7.08 -3.43 2.66
C ALA A 26 -6.35 -3.17 1.33
N LEU A 27 -6.18 -4.22 0.51
CA LEU A 27 -5.58 -4.10 -0.83
C LEU A 27 -6.37 -3.15 -1.72
N GLN A 28 -7.71 -3.23 -1.68
CA GLN A 28 -8.57 -2.31 -2.42
C GLN A 28 -8.42 -0.86 -1.91
N ALA A 29 -8.43 -0.64 -0.60
CA ALA A 29 -8.23 0.68 0.00
C ALA A 29 -6.86 1.28 -0.37
N ARG A 30 -5.79 0.46 -0.47
CA ARG A 30 -4.48 0.90 -0.95
C ARG A 30 -4.53 1.36 -2.41
N ARG A 31 -5.21 0.61 -3.29
CA ARG A 31 -5.40 1.01 -4.71
C ARG A 31 -6.14 2.33 -4.82
N GLU A 32 -7.12 2.56 -3.95
CA GLU A 32 -7.87 3.82 -3.85
C GLU A 32 -7.10 4.93 -3.11
N ARG A 33 -5.83 4.70 -2.77
CA ARG A 33 -4.95 5.64 -2.04
C ARG A 33 -5.53 6.10 -0.68
N ARG A 34 -6.30 5.21 -0.03
CA ARG A 34 -6.79 5.39 1.34
C ARG A 34 -5.86 4.68 2.32
N ILE A 35 -4.67 5.25 2.52
CA ILE A 35 -3.57 4.63 3.29
C ILE A 35 -3.98 4.36 4.74
N ASN A 36 -4.67 5.30 5.40
CA ASN A 36 -5.06 5.14 6.79
C ASN A 36 -6.20 4.12 6.97
N ILE A 37 -7.16 4.11 6.05
CA ILE A 37 -8.19 3.06 6.01
C ILE A 37 -7.58 1.69 5.69
N ALA A 38 -6.62 1.63 4.77
CA ALA A 38 -5.91 0.40 4.44
C ALA A 38 -5.18 -0.18 5.66
N ARG A 39 -4.37 0.61 6.37
CA ARG A 39 -3.66 0.12 7.57
C ARG A 39 -4.63 -0.29 8.69
N LEU A 40 -5.79 0.37 8.81
CA LEU A 40 -6.86 -0.06 9.72
C LEU A 40 -7.39 -1.45 9.34
N LEU A 41 -7.71 -1.66 8.06
CA LEU A 41 -8.19 -2.96 7.57
C LEU A 41 -7.13 -4.05 7.73
N GLU A 42 -5.85 -3.74 7.52
CA GLU A 42 -4.74 -4.66 7.79
C GLU A 42 -4.63 -5.02 9.27
N ALA A 43 -4.74 -4.03 10.16
CA ALA A 43 -4.75 -4.29 11.60
C ALA A 43 -5.93 -5.19 11.99
N LEU A 44 -7.13 -4.97 11.43
CA LEU A 44 -8.29 -5.84 11.64
C LEU A 44 -8.08 -7.25 11.06
N GLY A 45 -7.41 -7.36 9.90
CA GLY A 45 -7.00 -8.65 9.33
C GLY A 45 -6.02 -9.40 10.23
N ALA A 46 -5.04 -8.70 10.81
CA ALA A 46 -4.08 -9.27 11.75
C ALA A 46 -4.73 -9.72 13.06
N VAL A 47 -5.72 -8.97 13.58
CA VAL A 47 -6.54 -9.42 14.71
C VAL A 47 -7.21 -10.76 14.40
N LYS A 48 -7.75 -10.92 13.19
CA LYS A 48 -8.38 -12.17 12.76
C LYS A 48 -7.35 -13.29 12.59
N MET A 49 -6.20 -13.02 12.00
CA MET A 49 -5.10 -13.98 11.87
C MET A 49 -4.67 -14.53 13.24
N VAL A 50 -4.36 -13.64 14.20
CA VAL A 50 -3.94 -14.06 15.56
C VAL A 50 -5.02 -14.89 16.24
N ARG A 51 -6.31 -14.53 16.10
CA ARG A 51 -7.41 -15.32 16.66
C ARG A 51 -7.53 -16.70 16.03
N ALA A 52 -7.34 -16.80 14.71
CA ALA A 52 -7.32 -18.08 14.02
C ALA A 52 -6.16 -18.94 14.52
N GLU A 53 -4.96 -18.38 14.64
CA GLU A 53 -3.77 -19.08 15.13
C GLU A 53 -3.91 -19.57 16.58
N VAL A 54 -4.48 -18.75 17.47
CA VAL A 54 -4.75 -19.15 18.86
C VAL A 54 -5.75 -20.29 18.89
N ALA A 55 -6.87 -20.20 18.17
CA ALA A 55 -7.85 -21.27 18.11
C ALA A 55 -7.27 -22.56 17.51
N PHE A 56 -6.46 -22.44 16.45
CA PHE A 56 -5.78 -23.57 15.82
C PHE A 56 -4.80 -24.26 16.79
N ARG A 57 -4.07 -23.48 17.59
CA ARG A 57 -3.20 -24.00 18.65
C ARG A 57 -3.99 -24.69 19.75
N ASP A 58 -5.06 -24.07 20.22
CA ASP A 58 -5.90 -24.58 21.31
C ASP A 58 -6.67 -25.85 20.91
N LEU A 59 -6.93 -26.03 19.61
CA LEU A 59 -7.43 -27.30 19.03
C LEU A 59 -6.38 -28.42 19.01
N GLY A 60 -5.11 -28.12 19.25
CA GLY A 60 -4.01 -29.09 19.19
C GLY A 60 -3.54 -29.43 17.77
N GLU A 61 -3.93 -28.60 16.79
CA GLU A 61 -3.55 -28.77 15.37
C GLU A 61 -2.15 -28.24 15.08
N MET A 62 -1.62 -27.36 15.94
CA MET A 62 -0.24 -26.87 15.86
C MET A 62 0.69 -27.82 16.63
N GLY A 63 1.35 -28.72 15.93
CA GLY A 63 2.33 -29.67 16.47
C GLY A 63 3.79 -29.26 16.25
N VAL A 64 4.69 -30.21 16.45
CA VAL A 64 6.10 -30.09 16.04
C VAL A 64 6.21 -30.09 14.52
N THR A 65 7.26 -29.47 13.96
CA THR A 65 7.42 -29.26 12.51
C THR A 65 7.26 -30.53 11.68
N THR A 66 7.79 -31.67 12.13
CA THR A 66 7.61 -32.96 11.45
C THR A 66 6.13 -33.33 11.30
N ARG A 67 5.35 -33.28 12.39
CA ARG A 67 3.90 -33.54 12.36
C ARG A 67 3.17 -32.52 11.47
N ASN A 68 3.57 -31.24 11.53
CA ASN A 68 2.92 -30.20 10.72
C ASN A 68 3.11 -30.44 9.22
N VAL A 69 4.31 -30.90 8.80
CA VAL A 69 4.58 -31.25 7.40
C VAL A 69 3.75 -32.46 6.97
N GLU A 70 3.65 -33.50 7.81
CA GLU A 70 2.80 -34.67 7.54
C GLU A 70 1.33 -34.28 7.42
N CYS A 71 0.81 -33.45 8.33
CA CYS A 71 -0.55 -32.92 8.25
C CYS A 71 -0.79 -32.07 7.00
N ALA A 72 0.17 -31.22 6.61
CA ALA A 72 0.06 -30.40 5.39
C ALA A 72 0.03 -31.26 4.11
N LEU A 73 0.85 -32.32 4.06
CA LEU A 73 0.86 -33.27 2.94
C LEU A 73 -0.41 -34.14 2.88
N GLY A 74 -0.95 -34.50 4.05
CA GLY A 74 -2.17 -35.29 4.16
C GLY A 74 -3.44 -34.50 3.83
N GLY A 75 -3.38 -33.17 3.85
CA GLY A 75 -4.54 -32.29 3.75
C GLY A 75 -5.33 -32.28 5.07
N LEU A 76 -5.33 -31.14 5.75
CA LEU A 76 -6.17 -30.98 6.95
C LEU A 76 -7.61 -30.72 6.52
N GLU A 77 -8.53 -31.60 6.91
CA GLU A 77 -9.98 -31.43 6.71
C GLU A 77 -10.66 -31.01 8.03
N PRO A 78 -10.80 -29.70 8.30
CA PRO A 78 -11.53 -29.27 9.48
C PRO A 78 -13.03 -29.52 9.30
N GLU A 79 -13.70 -29.89 10.38
CA GLU A 79 -15.15 -30.09 10.41
C GLU A 79 -15.88 -28.78 10.05
N ALA A 80 -16.88 -28.85 9.17
CA ALA A 80 -17.58 -27.66 8.69
C ALA A 80 -18.55 -27.13 9.76
N ILE A 81 -18.32 -25.92 10.26
CA ILE A 81 -19.21 -25.29 11.24
C ILE A 81 -19.76 -23.95 10.73
N ALA A 82 -21.04 -23.71 11.00
CA ALA A 82 -21.66 -22.41 10.78
C ALA A 82 -21.07 -21.35 11.73
N THR A 83 -20.51 -20.28 11.17
CA THR A 83 -19.64 -19.34 11.91
C THR A 83 -20.27 -18.02 12.32
N GLY A 84 -21.54 -17.75 11.96
CA GLY A 84 -22.11 -16.42 12.16
C GLY A 84 -21.29 -15.32 11.46
N PRO A 85 -21.33 -14.05 11.91
CA PRO A 85 -20.61 -12.95 11.25
C PRO A 85 -19.08 -13.07 11.31
N VAL A 86 -18.44 -13.31 10.17
CA VAL A 86 -16.98 -13.51 10.05
C VAL A 86 -16.14 -12.26 10.34
N THR A 87 -16.67 -11.07 10.04
CA THR A 87 -16.01 -9.77 10.25
C THR A 87 -16.44 -9.08 11.54
N ALA A 88 -17.01 -9.81 12.51
CA ALA A 88 -17.43 -9.24 13.78
C ALA A 88 -16.34 -8.34 14.41
N THR A 89 -16.76 -7.15 14.90
CA THR A 89 -15.89 -6.06 15.34
C THR A 89 -15.96 -5.86 16.86
N SER A 90 -14.80 -5.67 17.49
CA SER A 90 -14.71 -5.17 18.87
C SER A 90 -15.25 -3.74 18.98
N PRO A 91 -15.55 -3.22 20.19
CA PRO A 91 -16.01 -1.84 20.35
C PRO A 91 -15.07 -0.81 19.72
N ILE A 92 -13.76 -0.94 19.92
CA ILE A 92 -12.74 -0.08 19.30
C ILE A 92 -12.73 -0.19 17.77
N ALA A 93 -12.76 -1.42 17.22
CA ALA A 93 -12.81 -1.63 15.77
C ALA A 93 -14.07 -1.02 15.14
N ARG A 94 -15.22 -1.15 15.82
CA ARG A 94 -16.49 -0.58 15.37
C ARG A 94 -16.45 0.94 15.36
N ASP A 95 -15.83 1.55 16.37
CA ASP A 95 -15.66 3.00 16.44
C ASP A 95 -14.78 3.50 15.29
N LEU A 96 -13.60 2.90 15.11
CA LEU A 96 -12.68 3.24 14.02
C LEU A 96 -13.32 3.08 12.63
N LEU A 97 -14.10 2.02 12.40
CA LEU A 97 -14.82 1.83 11.15
C LEU A 97 -15.95 2.85 10.93
N LYS A 98 -16.56 3.38 12.00
CA LYS A 98 -17.51 4.49 11.88
C LYS A 98 -16.81 5.80 11.50
N ARG A 99 -15.63 6.08 12.09
CA ARG A 99 -14.79 7.22 11.66
C ARG A 99 -14.41 7.09 10.19
N ALA A 100 -13.96 5.89 9.76
CA ALA A 100 -13.64 5.60 8.36
C ALA A 100 -14.85 5.82 7.45
N LYS A 101 -16.03 5.33 7.84
CA LYS A 101 -17.28 5.54 7.09
C LYS A 101 -17.62 7.02 6.92
N HIS A 102 -17.40 7.84 7.96
CA HIS A 102 -17.63 9.28 7.90
C HIS A 102 -16.67 9.97 6.95
N ALA A 103 -15.36 9.69 7.05
CA ALA A 103 -14.35 10.23 6.13
C ALA A 103 -14.64 9.88 4.66
N LEU A 104 -15.06 8.63 4.40
CA LEU A 104 -15.45 8.19 3.05
C LEU A 104 -16.69 8.91 2.51
N ALA A 105 -17.66 9.26 3.37
CA ALA A 105 -18.82 10.06 2.96
C ALA A 105 -18.42 11.47 2.49
N GLU A 106 -17.24 11.95 2.91
CA GLU A 106 -16.63 13.21 2.49
C GLU A 106 -15.57 13.03 1.39
N ASN A 107 -15.49 11.83 0.79
CA ASN A 107 -14.55 11.46 -0.28
C ASN A 107 -13.05 11.63 0.09
N ARG A 108 -12.72 11.57 1.37
CA ARG A 108 -11.35 11.67 1.89
C ARG A 108 -10.94 10.38 2.63
N ASP A 109 -9.65 10.28 2.93
CA ASP A 109 -9.14 9.25 3.84
C ASP A 109 -9.28 9.73 5.30
N LEU A 110 -9.02 8.85 6.27
CA LEU A 110 -8.88 9.25 7.67
C LEU A 110 -7.64 10.13 7.85
N ARG A 111 -7.75 11.19 8.64
CA ARG A 111 -6.65 12.10 8.99
C ARG A 111 -5.84 11.59 10.17
N ALA A 112 -4.66 12.16 10.40
CA ALA A 112 -3.76 11.75 11.48
C ALA A 112 -4.35 12.03 12.87
N ASP A 113 -5.21 13.04 13.00
CA ASP A 113 -5.94 13.38 14.22
C ASP A 113 -7.20 12.51 14.43
N GLU A 114 -7.70 11.86 13.38
CA GLU A 114 -8.86 10.95 13.45
C GLU A 114 -8.48 9.49 13.73
N ILE A 115 -7.23 9.10 13.44
CA ILE A 115 -6.70 7.76 13.70
C ILE A 115 -5.22 7.76 14.09
N GLY A 116 -4.95 7.31 15.32
CA GLY A 116 -3.59 7.11 15.82
C GLY A 116 -2.92 5.85 15.26
N ASP A 117 -1.68 5.60 15.67
CA ASP A 117 -1.01 4.33 15.37
C ASP A 117 -1.75 3.15 15.98
N LEU A 118 -1.88 2.08 15.21
CA LEU A 118 -2.61 0.89 15.64
C LEU A 118 -1.64 -0.20 16.09
N PHE A 119 -2.03 -0.91 17.13
CA PHE A 119 -1.22 -1.99 17.69
C PHE A 119 -2.08 -3.22 17.94
N VAL A 120 -1.59 -4.37 17.49
CA VAL A 120 -2.27 -5.66 17.65
C VAL A 120 -1.41 -6.56 18.53
N CYS A 121 -1.95 -7.00 19.65
CA CYS A 121 -1.29 -7.99 20.50
C CYS A 121 -1.16 -9.33 19.76
N THR A 122 0.07 -9.81 19.56
CA THR A 122 0.32 -11.07 18.84
C THR A 122 -0.07 -12.32 19.64
N SER A 123 -0.33 -12.17 20.94
CA SER A 123 -0.76 -13.29 21.79
C SER A 123 -2.27 -13.50 21.79
N CYS A 124 -3.09 -12.44 21.70
CA CYS A 124 -4.55 -12.56 21.83
C CYS A 124 -5.36 -11.77 20.78
N GLY A 125 -4.71 -10.97 19.93
CA GLY A 125 -5.37 -10.16 18.92
C GLY A 125 -6.11 -8.94 19.48
N ASN A 126 -5.78 -8.46 20.68
CA ASN A 126 -6.33 -7.21 21.18
C ASN A 126 -5.82 -6.01 20.34
N LEU A 127 -6.73 -5.16 19.88
CA LEU A 127 -6.44 -3.95 19.13
C LEU A 127 -6.35 -2.74 20.07
N GLN A 128 -5.32 -1.91 19.90
CA GLN A 128 -5.12 -0.65 20.61
C GLN A 128 -4.82 0.48 19.61
N GLU A 129 -5.15 1.71 19.97
CA GLU A 129 -4.93 2.94 19.18
C GLU A 129 -4.03 3.91 19.97
N SER A 130 -3.17 4.64 19.25
CA SER A 130 -2.23 5.68 19.71
C SER A 130 -1.08 5.22 20.61
N LYS A 131 -1.34 4.34 21.58
CA LYS A 131 -0.31 3.85 22.52
C LYS A 131 -0.55 2.41 22.93
N VAL A 132 0.54 1.71 23.18
CA VAL A 132 0.52 0.39 23.83
C VAL A 132 0.70 0.61 25.33
N ALA A 133 -0.20 0.06 26.15
CA ALA A 133 0.04 -0.02 27.60
C ALA A 133 1.28 -0.90 27.89
N THR A 134 1.89 -0.78 29.07
CA THR A 134 3.05 -1.62 29.46
C THR A 134 2.78 -3.12 29.31
N THR A 135 1.53 -3.54 29.47
CA THR A 135 1.04 -4.89 29.21
C THR A 135 -0.32 -4.84 28.51
N CYS A 136 -0.62 -5.87 27.73
CA CYS A 136 -1.92 -6.04 27.08
C CYS A 136 -3.04 -6.13 28.13
N PRO A 137 -4.10 -5.31 28.05
CA PRO A 137 -5.18 -5.31 29.04
C PRO A 137 -6.07 -6.57 28.98
N VAL A 138 -5.92 -7.39 27.94
CA VAL A 138 -6.72 -8.62 27.74
C VAL A 138 -5.99 -9.86 28.24
N CYS A 139 -4.72 -10.05 27.86
CA CYS A 139 -3.97 -11.27 28.17
C CYS A 139 -2.72 -11.06 29.04
N GLY A 140 -2.37 -9.82 29.37
CA GLY A 140 -1.21 -9.50 30.21
C GLY A 140 0.16 -9.58 29.50
N THR A 141 0.22 -9.90 28.20
CA THR A 141 1.48 -9.95 27.45
C THR A 141 2.16 -8.58 27.41
N VAL A 142 3.49 -8.56 27.50
CA VAL A 142 4.33 -7.35 27.43
C VAL A 142 4.17 -6.55 26.13
N ALA A 143 4.49 -5.26 26.18
CA ALA A 143 4.30 -4.31 25.08
C ALA A 143 5.05 -4.71 23.79
N GLU A 144 6.23 -5.33 23.92
CA GLU A 144 7.10 -5.78 22.83
C GLU A 144 6.44 -6.84 21.94
N ALA A 145 5.44 -7.55 22.46
CA ALA A 145 4.67 -8.53 21.70
C ALA A 145 3.48 -7.91 20.93
N HIS A 146 3.50 -6.60 20.65
CA HIS A 146 2.49 -5.96 19.82
C HIS A 146 3.06 -5.64 18.44
N LYS A 147 2.33 -6.05 17.40
CA LYS A 147 2.61 -5.64 16.03
C LYS A 147 2.06 -4.23 15.82
N ALA A 148 2.92 -3.31 15.37
CA ALA A 148 2.52 -1.95 15.02
C ALA A 148 2.01 -1.89 13.57
N PHE A 149 1.11 -0.94 13.31
CA PHE A 149 0.61 -0.55 12.00
C PHE A 149 0.64 0.98 11.93
N ARG A 150 1.82 1.51 11.61
CA ARG A 150 2.03 2.96 11.56
C ARG A 150 1.71 3.51 10.17
N ALA A 151 1.29 4.78 10.12
CA ALA A 151 1.06 5.47 8.85
C ALA A 151 2.35 5.49 8.02
N ILE A 152 3.48 5.76 8.69
CA ILE A 152 4.82 5.80 8.09
C ILE A 152 5.28 4.47 7.49
N GLU A 153 5.00 3.35 8.15
CA GLU A 153 5.36 2.00 7.68
C GLU A 153 4.60 1.65 6.39
N SER A 154 3.44 2.25 6.17
CA SER A 154 2.64 2.06 4.96
C SER A 154 3.14 2.85 3.75
N MET A 155 4.13 3.75 3.92
CA MET A 155 4.68 4.56 2.83
C MET A 155 5.82 3.87 2.08
N GLY A 156 6.55 2.97 2.74
CA GLY A 156 7.73 2.26 2.22
C GLY A 156 8.91 2.32 3.17
N THR A 157 9.90 1.45 2.96
CA THR A 157 11.06 1.22 3.87
C THR A 157 12.42 1.56 3.24
N LEU A 158 12.45 2.05 2.00
CA LEU A 158 13.69 2.33 1.29
C LEU A 158 14.50 3.42 2.00
N GLY A 159 15.79 3.17 2.17
CA GLY A 159 16.76 4.19 2.57
C GLY A 159 17.03 5.20 1.44
N PRO A 160 17.78 6.29 1.73
CA PRO A 160 18.07 7.35 0.75
C PRO A 160 18.65 6.84 -0.57
N HIS A 161 19.56 5.87 -0.52
CA HIS A 161 20.16 5.28 -1.72
C HIS A 161 19.14 4.55 -2.59
N GLY A 162 18.23 3.77 -1.98
CA GLY A 162 17.18 3.05 -2.71
C GLY A 162 16.18 3.99 -3.37
N ILE A 163 15.82 5.09 -2.68
CA ILE A 163 14.98 6.15 -3.24
C ILE A 163 15.67 6.81 -4.43
N MET A 164 16.92 7.27 -4.26
CA MET A 164 17.68 7.91 -5.34
C MET A 164 17.82 7.00 -6.56
N HIS A 165 18.21 5.73 -6.33
CA HIS A 165 18.35 4.74 -7.39
C HIS A 165 17.03 4.55 -8.17
N PHE A 166 15.91 4.40 -7.47
CA PHE A 166 14.62 4.26 -8.14
C PHE A 166 14.28 5.51 -8.96
N LEU A 167 14.46 6.70 -8.38
CA LEU A 167 14.12 7.95 -9.06
C LEU A 167 14.97 8.20 -10.31
N GLU A 168 16.24 7.77 -10.30
CA GLU A 168 17.18 7.91 -11.42
C GLU A 168 16.82 7.02 -12.62
N HIS A 169 16.18 5.86 -12.39
CA HIS A 169 15.91 4.87 -13.45
C HIS A 169 14.43 4.78 -13.86
N GLY A 170 13.51 5.42 -13.12
CA GLY A 170 12.08 5.37 -13.40
C GLY A 170 11.70 5.81 -14.82
N GLU A 171 12.34 6.86 -15.35
CA GLU A 171 12.10 7.33 -16.72
C GLU A 171 12.49 6.29 -17.78
N GLU A 172 13.61 5.59 -17.58
CA GLU A 172 14.06 4.56 -18.51
C GLU A 172 13.03 3.44 -18.62
N ALA A 173 12.43 3.03 -17.49
CA ALA A 173 11.35 2.04 -17.47
C ALA A 173 10.13 2.52 -18.28
N ILE A 174 9.70 3.78 -18.12
CA ILE A 174 8.58 4.35 -18.88
C ILE A 174 8.88 4.35 -20.38
N ARG A 175 10.10 4.75 -20.78
CA ARG A 175 10.52 4.77 -22.19
C ARG A 175 10.52 3.37 -22.80
N LYS A 176 11.02 2.36 -22.06
CA LYS A 176 10.96 0.94 -22.47
C LYS A 176 9.52 0.47 -22.64
N LEU A 177 8.62 0.84 -21.73
CA LEU A 177 7.20 0.48 -21.79
C LEU A 177 6.46 1.11 -22.98
N ALA A 178 6.89 2.28 -23.44
CA ALA A 178 6.32 2.92 -24.62
C ALA A 178 6.90 2.41 -25.95
N GLN A 179 8.07 1.76 -25.94
CA GLN A 179 8.81 1.43 -27.15
C GLN A 179 8.03 0.49 -28.09
N GLY A 180 7.94 0.86 -29.37
CA GLY A 180 7.30 0.05 -30.41
C GLY A 180 5.77 0.09 -30.41
N ILE A 181 5.15 0.97 -29.62
CA ILE A 181 3.71 1.23 -29.65
C ILE A 181 3.46 2.49 -30.46
N ASP A 182 2.48 2.45 -31.37
CA ASP A 182 2.08 3.61 -32.14
C ASP A 182 1.44 4.70 -31.25
N GLU A 183 1.67 5.97 -31.59
CA GLU A 183 1.15 7.12 -30.84
C GLU A 183 -0.38 7.08 -30.71
N THR A 184 -1.09 6.61 -31.75
CA THR A 184 -2.57 6.51 -31.76
C THR A 184 -3.10 5.44 -30.79
N LEU A 185 -2.29 4.42 -30.48
CA LEU A 185 -2.64 3.43 -29.47
C LEU A 185 -2.39 3.97 -28.05
N LEU A 186 -1.32 4.75 -27.87
CA LEU A 186 -0.97 5.34 -26.58
C LEU A 186 -1.96 6.43 -26.11
N GLU A 187 -2.65 7.08 -27.05
CA GLU A 187 -3.74 8.03 -26.75
C GLU A 187 -5.08 7.36 -26.43
N THR A 188 -5.27 6.09 -26.83
CA THR A 188 -6.56 5.41 -26.79
C THR A 188 -6.71 4.62 -25.49
N PRO A 189 -7.67 4.97 -24.61
CA PRO A 189 -8.03 4.13 -23.49
C PRO A 189 -8.67 2.81 -23.95
N ILE A 190 -8.43 1.72 -23.22
CA ILE A 190 -9.02 0.39 -23.53
C ILE A 190 -10.55 0.45 -23.46
N THR A 191 -11.09 1.10 -22.43
CA THR A 191 -12.51 1.46 -22.36
C THR A 191 -12.70 2.97 -22.18
N PRO A 192 -13.85 3.56 -22.54
CA PRO A 192 -14.09 5.00 -22.37
C PRO A 192 -13.98 5.52 -20.93
N ARG A 193 -13.97 4.63 -19.93
CA ARG A 193 -13.82 4.97 -18.51
C ARG A 193 -12.39 4.84 -18.01
N ASP A 194 -11.51 4.23 -18.80
CA ASP A 194 -10.12 4.04 -18.44
C ASP A 194 -9.29 5.27 -18.82
N ILE A 195 -8.10 5.31 -18.24
CA ILE A 195 -7.06 6.27 -18.59
C ILE A 195 -6.21 5.71 -19.72
N SER A 196 -5.68 6.58 -20.57
CA SER A 196 -4.70 6.21 -21.58
C SER A 196 -3.29 6.15 -20.99
N PHE A 197 -2.39 5.49 -21.72
CA PHE A 197 -0.97 5.41 -21.36
C PHE A 197 -0.37 6.83 -21.19
N LYS A 198 -0.71 7.74 -22.11
CA LYS A 198 -0.21 9.14 -22.09
C LYS A 198 -0.71 9.92 -20.88
N GLU A 199 -1.97 9.74 -20.50
CA GLU A 199 -2.54 10.34 -19.28
C GLU A 199 -1.79 9.86 -18.04
N LEU A 200 -1.49 8.56 -17.97
CA LEU A 200 -0.79 8.00 -16.82
C LEU A 200 0.68 8.47 -16.74
N VAL A 201 1.38 8.59 -17.87
CA VAL A 201 2.75 9.16 -17.91
C VAL A 201 2.74 10.64 -17.50
N GLY A 202 1.77 11.41 -17.97
CA GLY A 202 1.63 12.82 -17.59
C GLY A 202 1.31 13.00 -16.11
N HIS A 203 0.47 12.13 -15.54
CA HIS A 203 0.19 12.08 -14.10
C HIS A 203 1.46 11.84 -13.28
N LEU A 204 2.36 10.96 -13.74
CA LEU A 204 3.65 10.75 -13.07
C LEU A 204 4.53 12.01 -13.09
N ALA A 205 4.51 12.79 -14.16
CA ALA A 205 5.25 14.06 -14.23
C ALA A 205 4.71 15.10 -13.22
N ASP A 206 3.38 15.21 -13.10
CA ASP A 206 2.76 16.13 -12.15
C ASP A 206 3.04 15.71 -10.69
N MET A 207 3.04 14.40 -10.42
CA MET A 207 3.32 13.85 -9.09
C MET A 207 4.78 14.07 -8.66
N ASP A 208 5.73 13.99 -9.59
CA ASP A 208 7.13 14.31 -9.33
C ASP A 208 7.31 15.78 -8.91
N ALA A 209 6.57 16.70 -9.53
CA ALA A 209 6.58 18.11 -9.15
C ALA A 209 6.03 18.34 -7.72
N VAL A 210 4.94 17.67 -7.36
CA VAL A 210 4.38 17.72 -5.98
C VAL A 210 5.38 17.20 -4.95
N PHE A 211 6.03 16.07 -5.24
CA PHE A 211 7.07 15.54 -4.36
C PHE A 211 8.22 16.54 -4.19
N ARG A 212 8.70 17.14 -5.29
CA ARG A 212 9.77 18.15 -5.24
C ARG A 212 9.39 19.37 -4.42
N GLU A 213 8.17 19.88 -4.55
CA GLU A 213 7.69 21.02 -3.75
C GLU A 213 7.71 20.69 -2.26
N ARG A 214 7.20 19.52 -1.88
CA ARG A 214 7.19 19.06 -0.48
C ARG A 214 8.60 18.85 0.06
N ALA A 215 9.48 18.24 -0.74
CA ALA A 215 10.87 18.06 -0.38
C ALA A 215 11.56 19.40 -0.14
N TRP A 216 11.35 20.38 -1.02
CA TRP A 216 11.88 21.73 -0.88
C TRP A 216 11.38 22.41 0.40
N LEU A 217 10.06 22.34 0.69
CA LEU A 217 9.50 22.88 1.93
C LEU A 217 10.17 22.27 3.19
N ILE A 218 10.30 20.94 3.26
CA ILE A 218 10.92 20.25 4.39
C ILE A 218 12.39 20.67 4.57
N LEU A 219 13.11 20.83 3.46
CA LEU A 219 14.53 21.19 3.47
C LEU A 219 14.76 22.65 3.88
N GLU A 220 13.96 23.58 3.35
CA GLU A 220 14.16 25.02 3.52
C GLU A 220 13.47 25.61 4.75
N THR A 221 12.46 24.93 5.31
CA THR A 221 11.70 25.43 6.45
C THR A 221 11.76 24.45 7.63
N ASN A 222 11.57 24.97 8.84
CA ASN A 222 11.60 24.16 10.05
C ASN A 222 10.19 23.65 10.37
N GLN A 223 9.94 22.34 10.18
CA GLN A 223 8.66 21.69 10.43
C GLN A 223 7.47 22.35 9.72
N PRO A 224 7.47 22.44 8.37
CA PRO A 224 6.35 23.01 7.64
C PRO A 224 5.08 22.17 7.78
N GLU A 225 3.95 22.85 7.75
CA GLU A 225 2.68 22.24 7.35
C GLU A 225 2.72 21.97 5.84
N LEU A 226 2.68 20.70 5.46
CA LEU A 226 2.69 20.29 4.06
C LEU A 226 1.30 20.53 3.47
N PRO A 227 1.20 21.23 2.32
CA PRO A 227 -0.09 21.52 1.72
C PRO A 227 -0.91 20.23 1.53
N PRO A 228 -2.18 20.23 1.95
CA PRO A 228 -3.06 19.08 1.76
C PRO A 228 -3.48 18.93 0.31
N ALA A 229 -3.06 19.87 -0.55
CA ALA A 229 -3.24 19.90 -2.00
C ALA A 229 -3.24 18.46 -2.49
N HIS A 230 -4.44 17.99 -2.83
CA HIS A 230 -4.60 16.62 -3.28
C HIS A 230 -3.60 16.45 -4.42
N PRO A 231 -2.68 15.48 -4.32
CA PRO A 231 -1.81 15.19 -5.43
C PRO A 231 -2.69 15.09 -6.68
N PRO A 232 -2.27 15.67 -7.82
CA PRO A 232 -3.11 15.82 -9.00
C PRO A 232 -3.90 14.54 -9.22
N ARG A 233 -5.23 14.69 -9.26
CA ARG A 233 -6.09 13.54 -9.48
C ARG A 233 -5.82 13.03 -10.88
N LEU A 234 -5.93 11.73 -11.06
CA LEU A 234 -5.67 11.09 -12.34
C LEU A 234 -6.61 11.58 -13.46
N ASP A 235 -7.81 12.06 -13.09
CA ASP A 235 -8.76 12.70 -13.99
C ASP A 235 -8.25 14.05 -14.55
N ALA A 236 -7.41 14.77 -13.82
CA ALA A 236 -6.79 16.02 -14.27
C ALA A 236 -5.75 15.77 -15.39
N ALA A 237 -5.23 14.55 -15.49
CA ALA A 237 -4.24 14.18 -16.50
C ALA A 237 -4.84 14.05 -17.91
N VAL A 238 -6.16 14.24 -18.09
CA VAL A 238 -6.85 14.12 -19.38
C VAL A 238 -6.26 14.99 -20.49
N LEU A 239 -5.66 16.13 -20.13
CA LEU A 239 -5.02 17.03 -21.08
C LEU A 239 -3.84 16.37 -21.82
N TYR A 240 -3.12 15.47 -21.15
CA TYR A 240 -1.94 14.79 -21.70
C TYR A 240 -2.28 13.83 -22.83
N ARG A 241 -3.54 13.38 -22.92
CA ARG A 241 -4.01 12.57 -24.05
C ARG A 241 -3.71 13.24 -25.40
N SER A 242 -3.83 14.56 -25.46
CA SER A 242 -3.65 15.35 -26.68
C SER A 242 -2.20 15.72 -27.02
N TYR A 243 -1.25 15.57 -26.09
CA TYR A 243 0.15 15.98 -26.29
C TYR A 243 0.95 14.85 -26.91
N PRO A 244 1.93 15.09 -27.81
CA PRO A 244 2.82 14.02 -28.27
C PRO A 244 3.52 13.34 -27.08
N LEU A 245 3.62 12.00 -27.06
CA LEU A 245 4.28 11.29 -25.95
C LEU A 245 5.69 11.82 -25.69
N ALA A 246 6.44 12.16 -26.74
CA ALA A 246 7.76 12.76 -26.62
C ALA A 246 7.76 14.05 -25.78
N GLU A 247 6.75 14.91 -25.92
CA GLU A 247 6.63 16.13 -25.11
C GLU A 247 6.35 15.81 -23.64
N ILE A 248 5.50 14.80 -23.38
CA ILE A 248 5.18 14.35 -22.02
C ILE A 248 6.44 13.80 -21.33
N LEU A 249 7.21 12.98 -22.06
CA LEU A 249 8.47 12.42 -21.56
C LEU A 249 9.53 13.51 -21.31
N GLU A 250 9.63 14.53 -22.16
CA GLU A 250 10.54 15.65 -21.90
C GLU A 250 10.12 16.49 -20.69
N ARG A 251 8.81 16.67 -20.46
CA ARG A 251 8.30 17.30 -19.22
C ARG A 251 8.64 16.45 -17.99
N TYR A 252 8.45 15.14 -18.07
CA TYR A 252 8.84 14.21 -17.00
C TYR A 252 10.34 14.30 -16.70
N HIS A 253 11.18 14.19 -17.73
CA HIS A 253 12.63 14.29 -17.64
C HIS A 253 13.08 15.62 -17.01
N ALA A 254 12.50 16.75 -17.45
CA ALA A 254 12.82 18.07 -16.89
C ALA A 254 12.44 18.17 -15.41
N SER A 255 11.27 17.65 -15.03
CA SER A 255 10.84 17.59 -13.62
C SER A 255 11.77 16.70 -12.80
N ARG A 256 12.00 15.47 -13.25
CA ARG A 256 12.83 14.49 -12.53
C ARG A 256 14.26 14.98 -12.36
N LYS A 257 14.84 15.65 -13.36
CA LYS A 257 16.16 16.28 -13.25
C LYS A 257 16.23 17.32 -12.14
N GLN A 258 15.19 18.15 -11.97
CA GLN A 258 15.12 19.11 -10.86
C GLN A 258 15.01 18.40 -9.51
N THR A 259 14.19 17.35 -9.43
CA THR A 259 14.03 16.52 -8.22
C THR A 259 15.34 15.88 -7.81
N LEU A 260 16.03 15.22 -8.74
CA LEU A 260 17.33 14.60 -8.47
C LEU A 260 18.39 15.65 -8.08
N SER A 261 18.35 16.84 -8.68
CA SER A 261 19.29 17.91 -8.33
C SER A 261 19.06 18.44 -6.91
N LEU A 262 17.81 18.50 -6.45
CA LEU A 262 17.46 18.88 -5.06
C LEU A 262 17.94 17.84 -4.04
N LEU A 263 17.80 16.54 -4.37
CA LEU A 263 18.09 15.45 -3.43
C LEU A 263 19.57 15.01 -3.42
N ARG A 264 20.31 15.31 -4.49
CA ARG A 264 21.69 14.87 -4.65
C ARG A 264 22.60 15.48 -3.58
N GLY A 265 23.32 14.61 -2.86
CA GLY A 265 24.28 15.02 -1.83
C GLY A 265 23.65 15.39 -0.49
N LEU A 266 22.34 15.19 -0.31
CA LEU A 266 21.69 15.35 0.99
C LEU A 266 22.32 14.41 2.03
N THR A 267 22.59 14.96 3.21
CA THR A 267 23.10 14.19 4.35
C THR A 267 21.99 13.34 4.97
N SER A 268 22.36 12.34 5.77
CA SER A 268 21.39 11.57 6.56
C SER A 268 20.52 12.49 7.44
N ALA A 269 21.09 13.54 8.03
CA ALA A 269 20.33 14.50 8.82
C ALA A 269 19.31 15.29 7.98
N ALA A 270 19.62 15.62 6.73
CA ALA A 270 18.69 16.30 5.83
C ALA A 270 17.51 15.39 5.45
N TRP A 271 17.74 14.10 5.23
CA TRP A 271 16.69 13.11 4.98
C TRP A 271 15.74 12.89 6.16
N HIS A 272 16.19 13.14 7.40
CA HIS A 272 15.37 13.04 8.61
C HIS A 272 14.79 14.38 9.06
N ARG A 273 14.88 15.44 8.25
CA ARG A 273 14.14 16.68 8.51
C ARG A 273 12.65 16.42 8.40
N THR A 274 11.89 16.95 9.34
CA THR A 274 10.46 16.67 9.50
C THR A 274 9.59 17.82 9.01
N GLY A 275 8.36 17.48 8.62
CA GLY A 275 7.21 18.36 8.43
C GLY A 275 5.93 17.67 8.90
N HIS A 276 4.84 18.41 8.99
CA HIS A 276 3.53 17.88 9.35
C HIS A 276 2.67 17.67 8.12
N HIS A 277 2.03 16.52 7.97
CA HIS A 277 1.08 16.22 6.90
C HIS A 277 -0.28 15.90 7.50
N GLU A 278 -1.33 16.62 7.10
CA GLU A 278 -2.70 16.47 7.63
C GLU A 278 -3.17 15.00 7.73
N MET A 279 -2.88 14.20 6.72
CA MET A 279 -3.27 12.78 6.70
C MET A 279 -2.35 11.86 7.50
N TYR A 280 -1.07 12.18 7.64
CA TYR A 280 -0.06 11.22 8.10
C TYR A 280 0.65 11.63 9.38
N GLY A 281 0.39 12.84 9.88
CA GLY A 281 1.04 13.41 11.04
C GLY A 281 2.46 13.86 10.70
N ASP A 282 3.34 13.77 11.69
CA ASP A 282 4.74 14.14 11.52
C ASP A 282 5.45 13.10 10.65
N ILE A 283 6.00 13.58 9.55
CA ILE A 283 6.74 12.78 8.58
C ILE A 283 8.06 13.46 8.24
N ASP A 284 9.05 12.67 7.83
CA ASP A 284 10.31 13.20 7.31
C ASP A 284 10.40 13.09 5.78
N LEU A 285 11.50 13.60 5.24
CA LEU A 285 11.78 13.53 3.81
C LEU A 285 11.94 12.08 3.31
N LEU A 286 12.44 11.16 4.16
CA LEU A 286 12.54 9.74 3.81
C LEU A 286 11.16 9.12 3.59
N HIS A 287 10.19 9.45 4.45
CA HIS A 287 8.81 9.01 4.28
C HIS A 287 8.19 9.58 2.99
N GLN A 288 8.44 10.85 2.65
CA GLN A 288 7.97 11.43 1.39
C GLN A 288 8.64 10.79 0.16
N GLY A 289 9.93 10.46 0.24
CA GLY A 289 10.63 9.75 -0.82
C GLY A 289 10.08 8.33 -1.04
N ASN A 290 9.77 7.61 0.03
CA ASN A 290 9.11 6.31 -0.06
C ASN A 290 7.71 6.41 -0.65
N TRP A 291 6.93 7.42 -0.24
CA TRP A 291 5.60 7.68 -0.79
C TRP A 291 5.61 7.88 -2.31
N VAL A 292 6.50 8.72 -2.85
CA VAL A 292 6.58 8.95 -4.30
C VAL A 292 7.07 7.71 -5.06
N VAL A 293 8.02 6.97 -4.49
CA VAL A 293 8.54 5.73 -5.11
C VAL A 293 7.46 4.66 -5.17
N ASN A 294 6.71 4.45 -4.08
CA ASN A 294 5.62 3.48 -4.05
C ASN A 294 4.49 3.87 -5.01
N HIS A 295 4.18 5.17 -5.09
CA HIS A 295 3.21 5.72 -6.02
C HIS A 295 3.60 5.49 -7.50
N GLU A 296 4.84 5.82 -7.87
CA GLU A 296 5.38 5.61 -9.22
C GLU A 296 5.47 4.12 -9.57
N ARG A 297 5.94 3.28 -8.62
CA ARG A 297 6.01 1.81 -8.80
C ARG A 297 4.64 1.21 -9.12
N GLY A 298 3.59 1.61 -8.41
CA GLY A 298 2.22 1.14 -8.68
C GLY A 298 1.78 1.44 -10.12
N HIS A 299 2.08 2.64 -10.61
CA HIS A 299 1.74 3.03 -11.97
C HIS A 299 2.65 2.44 -13.04
N LEU A 300 3.91 2.10 -12.74
CA LEU A 300 4.74 1.31 -13.68
C LEU A 300 4.12 -0.07 -13.94
N VAL A 301 3.52 -0.71 -12.93
CA VAL A 301 2.79 -1.97 -13.11
C VAL A 301 1.53 -1.76 -13.97
N GLU A 302 0.79 -0.67 -13.74
CA GLU A 302 -0.36 -0.31 -14.58
C GLU A 302 0.06 -0.04 -16.04
N LEU A 303 1.14 0.71 -16.28
CA LEU A 303 1.69 0.95 -17.62
C LEU A 303 2.14 -0.35 -18.30
N ALA A 304 2.71 -1.30 -17.54
CA ALA A 304 3.07 -2.62 -18.06
C ALA A 304 1.85 -3.42 -18.48
N GLN A 305 0.77 -3.40 -17.69
CA GLN A 305 -0.49 -4.02 -18.06
C GLN A 305 -1.12 -3.35 -19.29
N MET A 306 -1.15 -2.02 -19.34
CA MET A 306 -1.64 -1.27 -20.50
C MET A 306 -0.85 -1.62 -21.77
N ARG A 307 0.48 -1.71 -21.69
CA ARG A 307 1.31 -2.16 -22.82
C ARG A 307 0.88 -3.55 -23.30
N HIS A 308 0.71 -4.50 -22.37
CA HIS A 308 0.27 -5.85 -22.71
C HIS A 308 -1.09 -5.84 -23.43
N ASP A 309 -2.06 -5.12 -22.88
CA ASP A 309 -3.42 -5.04 -23.41
C ASP A 309 -3.45 -4.35 -24.79
N LEU A 310 -2.66 -3.28 -24.98
CA LEU A 310 -2.53 -2.58 -26.27
C LEU A 310 -1.90 -3.47 -27.33
N LEU A 311 -0.89 -4.27 -26.99
CA LEU A 311 -0.24 -5.16 -27.96
C LEU A 311 -1.09 -6.39 -28.31
N THR A 312 -1.91 -6.87 -27.37
CA THR A 312 -2.78 -8.04 -27.58
C THR A 312 -4.14 -7.70 -28.20
N SER A 313 -4.60 -6.45 -28.09
CA SER A 313 -5.83 -5.98 -28.72
C SER A 313 -5.67 -5.60 -30.20
N ILE A 314 -4.43 -5.52 -30.71
CA ILE A 314 -4.15 -5.39 -32.15
C ILE A 314 -4.33 -6.78 -32.79
N PRO A 315 -5.21 -6.95 -33.79
CA PRO A 315 -5.26 -8.19 -34.53
C PRO A 315 -4.03 -8.30 -35.45
N HIS A 316 -3.05 -9.17 -35.13
CA HIS A 316 -2.20 -9.87 -36.12
C HIS A 316 -1.44 -11.08 -35.54
N GLU A 317 -1.20 -12.09 -36.40
CA GLU A 317 -0.46 -13.37 -36.20
C GLU A 317 0.99 -13.21 -35.66
N PRO A 318 1.67 -14.35 -35.35
CA PRO A 318 1.73 -15.05 -34.07
C PRO A 318 2.69 -14.39 -33.04
N GLU A 319 2.37 -14.62 -31.77
CA GLU A 319 3.13 -14.41 -30.52
C GLU A 319 4.41 -13.55 -30.60
N ALA A 320 4.28 -12.27 -30.22
CA ALA A 320 5.42 -11.55 -29.68
C ALA A 320 5.87 -12.26 -28.39
N GLU A 321 7.03 -12.93 -28.45
CA GLU A 321 7.63 -13.62 -27.30
C GLU A 321 7.83 -12.64 -26.12
N LEU A 322 7.02 -12.82 -25.07
CA LEU A 322 7.13 -12.12 -23.79
C LEU A 322 8.28 -12.72 -22.95
N ASN A 323 9.50 -12.70 -23.48
CA ASN A 323 10.62 -13.45 -22.90
C ASN A 323 11.41 -12.70 -21.81
N THR A 324 11.00 -11.49 -21.40
CA THR A 324 11.72 -10.76 -20.34
C THR A 324 10.76 -9.94 -19.48
N PRO A 325 10.76 -10.11 -18.14
CA PRO A 325 10.05 -9.20 -17.25
C PRO A 325 10.62 -7.78 -17.44
N VAL A 326 9.75 -6.80 -17.69
CA VAL A 326 10.17 -5.40 -17.93
C VAL A 326 10.66 -4.74 -16.63
N VAL A 327 10.37 -5.34 -15.47
CA VAL A 327 10.79 -4.90 -14.15
C VAL A 327 11.62 -6.03 -13.54
N ASP A 328 12.95 -5.89 -13.60
CA ASP A 328 13.90 -6.95 -13.25
C ASP A 328 13.89 -7.29 -11.76
N GLU A 329 13.50 -6.37 -10.87
CA GLU A 329 13.38 -6.62 -9.43
C GLU A 329 12.27 -5.78 -8.79
N ILE A 330 11.27 -6.44 -8.18
CA ILE A 330 10.43 -5.82 -7.16
C ILE A 330 11.17 -6.02 -5.84
N ASN A 331 12.13 -5.14 -5.53
CA ASN A 331 12.68 -5.10 -4.18
C ASN A 331 11.57 -4.62 -3.23
N GLU A 332 10.87 -5.59 -2.64
CA GLU A 332 10.15 -5.46 -1.37
C GLU A 332 11.24 -5.33 -0.30
N GLY A 333 11.77 -4.11 -0.13
CA GLY A 333 12.88 -3.88 0.80
C GLY A 333 12.56 -4.43 2.20
N GLU A 334 13.47 -5.27 2.72
CA GLU A 334 13.57 -5.58 4.15
C GLU A 334 13.78 -4.31 4.97
#